data_AF-A0A7Y5HDM1-F1
#
_entry.id   AF-A0A7Y5HDM1-F1
#
_cell.length_a   1.000
_cell.length_b   1.000
_cell.length_c   1.000
_cell.angle_alpha   90.00
_cell.angle_beta   90.00
_cell.angle_gamma   90.00
#
_symmetry.space_group_name_H-M   'P 1'
#
loop_
_entity.id
_entity.type
_entity.pdbx_description
1 polymer ?
#
loop_
_entity_poly.entity_id
_entity_poly.type
_entity_poly.pdbx_seq_one_letter_code
_entity_poly.pdbx_strand_id
1 'polypeptide(L)'
;MTPLEHLTLEDLCRDATRLLAQHTLLHTQPDGRVTGAPDPRTVRYYTTLGLVDRPTIVDREARYGWRQVLQVLAIKALQHTGLPLARIQERLYARSEAELEAILRAVTERVPPAPAPVPSTLWREVVLEPGLRLSIGESWSASGDLDSLLSRIRAALAAPPPAQGGQAHETR
;
A
#
# COMPACT_ATOMS: atom_id res chain seq x y z
N MET A 1 -6.64 -19.73 15.10
CA MET A 1 -6.87 -18.93 13.88
C MET A 1 -8.17 -19.41 13.28
N THR A 2 -9.24 -18.64 13.40
CA THR A 2 -10.54 -18.95 12.78
C THR A 2 -10.31 -19.06 11.28
N PRO A 3 -10.68 -20.17 10.63
CA PRO A 3 -10.50 -20.27 9.20
C PRO A 3 -11.47 -19.25 8.56
N LEU A 4 -10.95 -18.42 7.67
CA LEU A 4 -11.69 -17.38 6.95
C LEU A 4 -12.62 -18.05 5.91
N GLU A 5 -13.62 -18.81 6.35
CA GLU A 5 -14.34 -19.76 5.47
C GLU A 5 -15.57 -19.17 4.78
N HIS A 6 -15.99 -17.95 5.11
CA HIS A 6 -17.25 -17.38 4.61
C HIS A 6 -17.16 -15.91 4.23
N LEU A 7 -16.09 -15.51 3.54
CA LEU A 7 -15.92 -14.14 3.07
C LEU A 7 -16.92 -13.81 1.96
N THR A 8 -17.47 -12.60 1.98
CA THR A 8 -18.13 -12.05 0.78
C THR A 8 -17.07 -11.64 -0.25
N LEU A 9 -17.50 -11.32 -1.48
CA LEU A 9 -16.59 -10.79 -2.50
C LEU A 9 -15.92 -9.49 -2.04
N GLU A 10 -16.65 -8.64 -1.31
CA GLU A 10 -16.12 -7.39 -0.77
C GLU A 10 -15.10 -7.64 0.33
N ASP A 11 -15.38 -8.59 1.24
CA ASP A 11 -14.43 -8.97 2.30
C ASP A 11 -13.15 -9.56 1.71
N LEU A 12 -13.26 -10.41 0.68
CA LEU A 12 -12.09 -10.91 -0.04
C LEU A 12 -11.26 -9.77 -0.65
N CYS A 13 -11.89 -8.80 -1.30
CA CYS A 13 -11.17 -7.67 -1.89
C CYS A 13 -10.50 -6.81 -0.81
N ARG A 14 -11.20 -6.58 0.32
CA ARG A 14 -10.69 -5.83 1.47
C ARG A 14 -9.47 -6.51 2.08
N ASP A 15 -9.56 -7.82 2.35
CA ASP A 15 -8.46 -8.59 2.92
C ASP A 15 -7.28 -8.71 1.97
N ALA A 16 -7.54 -8.97 0.68
CA ALA A 16 -6.48 -8.98 -0.32
C ALA A 16 -5.78 -7.62 -0.41
N THR A 17 -6.54 -6.51 -0.41
CA THR A 17 -5.97 -5.15 -0.42
C THR A 17 -5.12 -4.90 0.82
N ARG A 18 -5.62 -5.26 2.00
CA ARG A 18 -4.89 -5.11 3.27
C ARG A 18 -3.59 -5.90 3.28
N LEU A 19 -3.60 -7.15 2.80
CA LEU A 19 -2.43 -8.01 2.75
C LEU A 19 -1.42 -7.53 1.69
N LEU A 20 -1.87 -7.08 0.52
CA LEU A 20 -1.00 -6.46 -0.48
C LEU A 20 -0.31 -5.21 0.07
N ALA A 21 -1.03 -4.41 0.87
CA ALA A 21 -0.45 -3.23 1.53
C ALA A 21 0.70 -3.62 2.46
N GLN A 22 0.50 -4.66 3.28
CA GLN A 22 1.52 -5.17 4.21
C GLN A 22 2.78 -5.67 3.49
N HIS A 23 2.63 -6.15 2.26
CA HIS A 23 3.72 -6.59 1.41
C HIS A 23 4.27 -5.50 0.47
N THR A 24 3.80 -4.26 0.58
CA THR A 24 4.12 -3.14 -0.31
C THR A 24 3.85 -3.41 -1.80
N LEU A 25 2.85 -4.24 -2.09
CA LEU A 25 2.45 -4.63 -3.44
C LEU A 25 1.27 -3.82 -4.00
N LEU A 26 0.90 -2.69 -3.37
CA LEU A 26 -0.24 -1.84 -3.79
C LEU A 26 0.08 -0.82 -4.91
N HIS A 27 1.26 -0.87 -5.53
CA HIS A 27 1.61 0.11 -6.55
C HIS A 27 0.92 -0.20 -7.89
N THR A 28 0.49 0.86 -8.58
CA THR A 28 0.05 0.77 -9.97
C THR A 28 1.28 0.71 -10.86
N GLN A 29 1.33 -0.24 -11.79
CA GLN A 29 2.43 -0.31 -12.76
C GLN A 29 2.49 1.01 -13.56
N PRO A 30 3.67 1.57 -13.86
CA PRO A 30 3.79 2.88 -14.52
C PRO A 30 3.08 3.00 -15.87
N ASP A 31 2.79 1.87 -16.53
CA ASP A 31 2.00 1.80 -17.77
C ASP A 31 0.48 1.99 -17.54
N GLY A 32 0.03 2.17 -16.29
CA GLY A 32 -1.37 2.40 -15.90
C GLY A 32 -2.32 1.22 -16.11
N ARG A 33 -1.83 0.09 -16.66
CA ARG A 33 -2.66 -1.05 -17.09
C ARG A 33 -3.14 -1.95 -15.97
N VAL A 34 -2.54 -1.89 -14.78
CA VAL A 34 -2.88 -2.76 -13.64
C VAL A 34 -3.00 -1.94 -12.37
N THR A 35 -4.22 -1.82 -11.87
CA THR A 35 -4.52 -1.22 -10.55
C THR A 35 -3.92 -2.08 -9.44
N GLY A 36 -3.22 -1.46 -8.49
CA GLY A 36 -2.58 -2.18 -7.38
C GLY A 36 -3.56 -2.94 -6.49
N ALA A 37 -4.72 -2.34 -6.16
CA ALA A 37 -5.76 -2.98 -5.38
C ALA A 37 -6.70 -3.84 -6.27
N PRO A 38 -7.08 -5.07 -5.84
CA PRO A 38 -8.13 -5.84 -6.49
C PRO A 38 -9.52 -5.27 -6.16
N ASP A 39 -10.39 -5.18 -7.17
CA ASP A 39 -11.81 -4.85 -7.01
C ASP A 39 -12.72 -6.05 -7.33
N PRO A 40 -14.02 -6.00 -7.00
CA PRO A 40 -14.96 -7.08 -7.26
C PRO A 40 -15.04 -7.50 -8.74
N ARG A 41 -14.88 -6.55 -9.67
CA ARG A 41 -14.92 -6.81 -11.12
C ARG A 41 -13.71 -7.63 -11.55
N THR A 42 -12.54 -7.29 -11.04
CA THR A 42 -11.25 -7.94 -11.30
C THR A 42 -11.28 -9.38 -10.78
N VAL A 43 -11.78 -9.59 -9.56
CA VAL A 43 -11.87 -10.94 -8.98
C VAL A 43 -12.84 -11.83 -9.76
N ARG A 44 -14.01 -11.29 -10.18
CA ARG A 44 -14.94 -12.03 -11.06
C ARG A 44 -14.32 -12.37 -12.42
N TYR A 45 -13.54 -11.44 -12.98
CA TYR A 45 -12.79 -11.69 -14.21
C TYR A 45 -11.78 -12.82 -14.03
N TYR A 46 -10.99 -12.81 -12.95
CA TYR A 46 -10.05 -13.89 -12.64
C TYR A 46 -10.74 -15.23 -12.40
N THR A 47 -11.91 -15.22 -11.75
CA THR A 47 -12.74 -16.42 -11.58
C THR A 47 -13.20 -16.98 -12.93
N THR A 48 -13.59 -16.11 -13.86
CA THR A 48 -14.03 -16.48 -15.22
C THR A 48 -12.89 -17.10 -16.03
N LEU A 49 -11.67 -16.59 -15.86
CA LEU A 49 -10.46 -17.12 -16.49
C LEU A 49 -9.93 -18.41 -15.83
N GLY A 50 -10.49 -18.84 -14.69
CA GLY A 50 -10.01 -19.98 -13.93
C GLY A 50 -8.70 -19.74 -13.18
N LEU A 51 -8.37 -18.47 -12.93
CA LEU A 51 -7.21 -18.05 -12.12
C LEU A 51 -7.52 -18.06 -10.63
N VAL A 52 -8.78 -17.85 -10.27
CA VAL A 52 -9.30 -17.92 -8.91
C VAL A 52 -10.37 -19.02 -8.89
N ASP A 53 -10.35 -19.83 -7.84
CA ASP A 53 -11.29 -20.93 -7.66
C ASP A 53 -12.72 -20.38 -7.52
N ARG A 54 -13.68 -21.10 -8.09
CA ARG A 54 -15.09 -20.70 -8.02
C ARG A 54 -15.54 -20.59 -6.55
N PRO A 55 -16.32 -19.56 -6.19
CA PRO A 55 -16.86 -19.45 -4.84
C PRO A 55 -17.84 -20.58 -4.55
N THR A 56 -17.98 -20.90 -3.27
CA THR A 56 -19.03 -21.80 -2.77
C THR A 56 -20.33 -21.01 -2.68
N ILE A 57 -21.46 -21.59 -3.07
CA ILE A 57 -22.77 -20.94 -2.91
C ILE A 57 -23.40 -21.41 -1.61
N VAL A 58 -23.65 -20.48 -0.68
CA VAL A 58 -24.32 -20.71 0.61
C VAL A 58 -25.51 -19.76 0.70
N ASP A 59 -26.72 -20.30 0.87
CA ASP A 59 -27.96 -19.51 0.94
C ASP A 59 -28.15 -18.52 -0.22
N ARG A 60 -27.76 -18.92 -1.44
CA ARG A 60 -27.76 -18.12 -2.68
C ARG A 60 -26.73 -16.99 -2.73
N GLU A 61 -25.81 -16.94 -1.78
CA GLU A 61 -24.71 -15.99 -1.75
C GLU A 61 -23.38 -16.67 -2.08
N ALA A 62 -22.52 -15.98 -2.84
CA ALA A 62 -21.18 -16.45 -3.14
C ALA A 62 -20.25 -16.21 -1.95
N ARG A 63 -19.69 -17.30 -1.41
CA ARG A 63 -18.73 -17.32 -0.31
C ARG A 63 -17.35 -17.70 -0.81
N TYR A 64 -16.37 -16.96 -0.32
CA TYR A 64 -14.96 -17.14 -0.62
C TYR A 64 -14.22 -17.54 0.66
N GLY A 65 -13.17 -18.30 0.48
CA GLY A 65 -12.27 -18.75 1.54
C GLY A 65 -10.88 -18.12 1.43
N TRP A 66 -10.02 -18.50 2.38
CA TRP A 66 -8.62 -18.08 2.42
C TRP A 66 -7.85 -18.40 1.13
N ARG A 67 -8.12 -19.56 0.54
CA ARG A 67 -7.50 -19.96 -0.73
C ARG A 67 -7.69 -18.95 -1.85
N GLN A 68 -8.89 -18.41 -2.03
CA GLN A 68 -9.14 -17.40 -3.06
C GLN A 68 -8.43 -16.09 -2.75
N VAL A 69 -8.26 -15.73 -1.46
CA VAL A 69 -7.42 -14.60 -1.06
C VAL A 69 -5.98 -14.83 -1.50
N LEU A 70 -5.39 -15.99 -1.19
CA LEU A 70 -4.03 -16.34 -1.61
C LEU A 70 -3.84 -16.34 -3.13
N GLN A 71 -4.81 -16.83 -3.89
CA GLN A 71 -4.78 -16.78 -5.35
C GLN A 71 -4.72 -15.34 -5.87
N VAL A 72 -5.57 -14.46 -5.34
CA VAL A 72 -5.55 -13.03 -5.70
C VAL A 72 -4.21 -12.37 -5.34
N LEU A 73 -3.66 -12.67 -4.16
CA LEU A 73 -2.35 -12.18 -3.74
C LEU A 73 -1.24 -12.64 -4.68
N ALA A 74 -1.20 -13.93 -5.00
CA ALA A 74 -0.20 -14.50 -5.91
C ALA A 74 -0.31 -13.92 -7.32
N ILE A 75 -1.53 -13.74 -7.85
CA ILE A 75 -1.75 -13.08 -9.15
C ILE A 75 -1.18 -11.67 -9.15
N LYS A 76 -1.53 -10.85 -8.14
CA LYS A 76 -1.08 -9.46 -8.05
C LYS A 76 0.45 -9.35 -7.85
N ALA A 77 1.03 -10.22 -7.02
CA ALA A 77 2.48 -10.32 -6.87
C ALA A 77 3.17 -10.66 -8.19
N LEU A 78 2.65 -11.61 -8.96
CA LEU A 78 3.22 -11.96 -10.27
C LEU A 78 3.01 -10.87 -11.32
N GLN A 79 1.87 -10.17 -11.30
CA GLN A 79 1.63 -9.02 -12.17
C GLN A 79 2.64 -7.90 -11.92
N HIS A 80 3.05 -7.68 -10.66
CA HIS A 80 4.12 -6.73 -10.33
C HIS A 80 5.42 -7.04 -11.08
N THR A 81 5.76 -8.32 -11.24
CA THR A 81 6.95 -8.74 -11.99
C THR A 81 6.81 -8.61 -13.51
N GLY A 82 5.70 -8.08 -14.02
CA GLY A 82 5.44 -7.89 -15.44
C GLY A 82 5.01 -9.14 -16.19
N LEU A 83 4.63 -10.22 -15.50
CA LEU A 83 4.16 -11.44 -16.16
C LEU A 83 2.75 -11.23 -16.74
N PRO A 84 2.50 -11.66 -17.99
CA PRO A 84 1.17 -11.61 -18.58
C PRO A 84 0.24 -12.66 -17.93
N LEU A 85 -1.06 -12.39 -17.90
CA LEU A 85 -2.06 -13.23 -17.22
C LEU A 85 -2.03 -14.71 -17.66
N ALA A 86 -1.80 -14.99 -18.95
CA ALA A 86 -1.69 -16.37 -19.44
C ALA A 86 -0.54 -17.14 -18.77
N ARG A 87 0.63 -16.51 -18.59
CA ARG A 87 1.78 -17.12 -17.89
C ARG A 87 1.54 -17.25 -16.39
N ILE A 88 0.81 -16.30 -15.81
CA ILE A 88 0.38 -16.39 -14.41
C ILE A 88 -0.53 -17.59 -14.22
N GLN A 89 -1.47 -17.82 -15.15
CA GLN A 89 -2.37 -18.98 -15.11
C GLN A 89 -1.62 -20.30 -15.12
N GLU A 90 -0.66 -20.47 -16.03
CA GLU A 90 0.21 -21.66 -16.07
C GLU A 90 0.96 -21.86 -14.75
N ARG A 91 1.46 -20.78 -14.14
CA ARG A 91 2.28 -20.84 -12.93
C ARG A 91 1.49 -21.19 -11.67
N LEU A 92 0.25 -20.72 -11.60
CA LEU A 92 -0.65 -20.92 -10.45
C LEU A 92 -1.52 -22.17 -10.57
N TYR A 93 -1.56 -22.81 -11.75
CA TYR A 93 -2.36 -24.00 -11.99
C TYR A 93 -2.07 -25.11 -10.97
N ALA A 94 -3.14 -25.64 -10.38
CA ALA A 94 -3.11 -26.74 -9.41
C ALA A 94 -2.19 -26.54 -8.19
N ARG A 95 -1.84 -25.30 -7.84
CA ARG A 95 -1.02 -25.01 -6.65
C ARG A 95 -1.83 -25.08 -5.36
N SER A 96 -1.26 -25.72 -4.35
CA SER A 96 -1.73 -25.71 -2.96
C SER A 96 -1.58 -24.33 -2.31
N GLU A 97 -2.24 -24.12 -1.18
CA GLU A 97 -2.13 -22.85 -0.42
C GLU A 97 -0.68 -22.55 -0.02
N ALA A 98 0.05 -23.55 0.48
CA ALA A 98 1.46 -23.42 0.85
C ALA A 98 2.35 -22.99 -0.34
N GLU A 99 2.07 -23.50 -1.55
CA GLU A 99 2.80 -23.09 -2.75
C GLU A 99 2.45 -21.67 -3.20
N LEU A 100 1.19 -21.25 -3.04
CA LEU A 100 0.78 -19.86 -3.32
C LEU A 100 1.48 -18.89 -2.37
N GLU A 101 1.56 -19.24 -1.08
CA GLU A 101 2.30 -18.46 -0.07
C GLU A 101 3.80 -18.41 -0.38
N ALA A 102 4.39 -19.53 -0.80
CA ALA A 102 5.79 -19.57 -1.21
C ALA A 102 6.06 -18.66 -2.42
N ILE A 103 5.17 -18.63 -3.41
CA ILE A 103 5.26 -17.72 -4.56
C ILE A 103 5.17 -16.26 -4.10
N LEU A 104 4.20 -15.93 -3.25
CA LEU A 104 4.04 -14.58 -2.70
C LEU A 104 5.32 -14.14 -1.98
N ARG A 105 5.82 -14.99 -1.07
CA ARG A 105 7.06 -14.75 -0.32
C ARG A 105 8.24 -14.49 -1.24
N ALA A 106 8.46 -15.37 -2.22
CA ALA A 106 9.56 -15.25 -3.16
C ALA A 106 9.52 -13.97 -4.00
N VAL A 107 8.32 -13.46 -4.32
CA VAL A 107 8.18 -12.15 -4.98
C VAL A 107 8.51 -11.03 -4.00
N THR A 108 7.94 -11.06 -2.80
CA THR A 108 8.12 -9.99 -1.79
C THR A 108 9.55 -9.87 -1.29
N GLU A 109 10.31 -10.97 -1.19
CA GLU A 109 11.73 -10.95 -0.81
C GLU A 109 12.63 -10.36 -1.91
N ARG A 110 12.19 -10.43 -3.17
CA ARG A 110 12.91 -9.84 -4.30
C ARG A 110 12.60 -8.36 -4.50
N VAL A 111 11.46 -7.90 -3.99
CA VAL A 111 11.13 -6.48 -3.93
C VAL A 111 11.92 -5.93 -2.73
N PRO A 112 12.97 -5.10 -2.93
CA PRO A 112 13.61 -4.44 -1.81
C PRO A 112 12.51 -3.71 -1.01
N PRO A 113 12.49 -3.80 0.34
CA PRO A 113 11.46 -3.15 1.13
C PRO A 113 11.39 -1.71 0.65
N ALA A 114 10.21 -1.28 0.20
CA ALA A 114 10.07 0.07 -0.29
C ALA A 114 10.67 1.00 0.77
N PRO A 115 11.46 2.02 0.39
CA PRO A 115 11.85 3.03 1.34
C PRO A 115 10.57 3.46 2.05
N ALA A 116 10.60 3.45 3.39
CA ALA A 116 9.45 3.80 4.24
C ALA A 116 8.71 4.96 3.59
N PRO A 117 7.36 4.93 3.50
CA PRO A 117 6.61 5.91 2.74
C PRO A 117 7.13 7.29 3.10
N VAL A 118 7.83 7.93 2.17
CA VAL A 118 8.16 9.34 2.28
C VAL A 118 6.79 10.01 2.39
N PRO A 119 6.40 10.56 3.55
CA PRO A 119 5.09 11.17 3.68
C PRO A 119 5.01 12.23 2.58
N SER A 120 3.96 12.13 1.77
CA SER A 120 3.69 13.06 0.69
C SER A 120 3.84 14.47 1.23
N THR A 121 4.82 15.17 0.67
CA THR A 121 5.42 16.40 1.19
C THR A 121 4.54 17.60 0.86
N LEU A 122 3.24 17.55 1.19
CA LEU A 122 2.37 18.72 1.07
C LEU A 122 2.57 19.58 2.33
N TRP A 123 3.63 20.37 2.31
CA TRP A 123 3.87 21.38 3.33
C TRP A 123 3.16 22.65 2.93
N ARG A 124 2.33 23.19 3.84
CA ARG A 124 1.78 24.52 3.69
C ARG A 124 2.73 25.52 4.33
N GLU A 125 3.24 26.44 3.53
CA GLU A 125 3.98 27.60 4.02
C GLU A 125 3.02 28.70 4.45
N VAL A 126 3.21 29.22 5.65
CA VAL A 126 2.49 30.38 6.17
C VAL A 126 3.53 31.44 6.55
N VAL A 127 3.50 32.57 5.86
CA VAL A 127 4.34 33.74 6.20
C VAL A 127 3.65 34.44 7.37
N LEU A 128 4.33 34.54 8.51
CA LEU A 128 3.81 35.23 9.68
C LEU A 128 4.16 36.72 9.64
N GLU A 129 5.42 37.02 9.31
CA GLU A 129 5.98 38.37 9.21
C GLU A 129 7.09 38.34 8.14
N PRO A 130 7.53 39.49 7.61
CA PRO A 130 8.70 39.56 6.73
C PRO A 130 9.93 38.92 7.40
N GLY A 131 10.40 37.80 6.85
CA GLY A 131 11.53 37.03 7.40
C GLY A 131 11.16 35.89 8.35
N LEU A 132 9.89 35.72 8.72
CA LEU A 132 9.39 34.62 9.56
C LEU A 132 8.38 33.75 8.80
N ARG A 133 8.72 32.48 8.57
CA ARG A 133 7.87 31.52 7.87
C ARG A 133 7.65 30.27 8.73
N LEU A 134 6.42 29.77 8.75
CA LEU A 134 6.06 28.47 9.30
C LEU A 134 5.78 27.48 8.18
N SER A 135 6.42 26.32 8.26
CA SER A 135 6.14 25.18 7.38
C SER A 135 5.35 24.13 8.15
N ILE A 136 4.14 23.83 7.69
CA ILE A 136 3.20 22.93 8.38
C ILE A 136 2.92 21.73 7.48
N GLY A 137 3.25 20.51 7.94
CA GLY A 137 2.89 19.29 7.22
C GLY A 137 1.39 18.97 7.34
N GLU A 138 0.82 18.32 6.32
CA GLU A 138 -0.60 17.94 6.26
C GLU A 138 -1.08 17.08 7.44
N SER A 139 -0.18 16.34 8.09
CA SER A 139 -0.48 15.54 9.27
C SER A 139 -0.58 16.35 10.57
N TRP A 140 -0.19 17.63 10.56
CA TRP A 140 -0.29 18.48 11.73
C TRP A 140 -1.70 19.04 11.90
N SER A 141 -2.28 18.85 13.09
CA SER A 141 -3.58 19.38 13.46
C SER A 141 -3.48 20.19 14.75
N ALA A 142 -4.32 21.23 14.86
CA ALA A 142 -4.36 22.13 16.01
C ALA A 142 -5.04 21.53 17.26
N SER A 143 -5.23 20.20 17.30
CA SER A 143 -5.98 19.50 18.36
C SER A 143 -5.22 19.39 19.69
N GLY A 144 -3.98 19.86 19.76
CA GLY A 144 -3.14 19.82 20.96
C GLY A 144 -3.24 21.07 21.83
N ASP A 145 -2.57 21.04 22.97
CA ASP A 145 -2.43 22.19 23.88
C ASP A 145 -1.66 23.35 23.22
N LEU A 146 -2.36 24.47 23.03
CA LEU A 146 -1.85 25.67 22.38
C LEU A 146 -0.78 26.37 23.21
N ASP A 147 -0.89 26.36 24.55
CA ASP A 147 0.06 27.04 25.43
C ASP A 147 1.43 26.34 25.42
N SER A 148 1.43 25.00 25.40
CA SER A 148 2.66 24.21 25.21
C SER A 148 3.30 24.40 23.83
N LEU A 149 2.51 24.62 22.79
CA LEU A 149 3.03 24.95 21.46
C LEU A 149 3.67 26.34 21.43
N LEU A 150 2.98 27.35 21.97
CA LEU A 150 3.49 28.73 22.05
C LEU A 150 4.77 28.81 22.87
N SER A 151 4.87 28.06 23.97
CA SER A 151 6.07 28.00 24.80
C SER A 151 7.29 27.45 24.02
N ARG A 152 7.08 26.39 23.20
CA ARG A 152 8.12 25.83 22.33
C ARG A 152 8.52 26.78 21.21
N ILE A 153 7.56 27.46 20.57
CA ILE A 153 7.84 28.47 19.53
C ILE A 153 8.64 29.63 20.12
N ARG A 154 8.26 30.16 21.29
CA ARG A 154 8.99 31.21 21.98
C ARG A 154 10.43 30.81 22.29
N ALA A 155 10.65 29.59 22.80
CA ALA A 155 11.99 29.08 23.06
C ALA A 155 12.82 28.95 21.77
N ALA A 156 12.22 28.49 20.67
CA ALA A 156 12.90 28.37 19.38
C ALA A 156 13.28 29.74 18.78
N LEU A 157 12.43 30.76 18.93
CA LEU A 157 12.73 32.12 18.47
C LEU A 157 13.79 32.83 19.34
N ALA A 158 13.88 32.47 20.62
CA ALA A 158 14.90 32.99 21.54
C ALA A 158 16.27 32.30 21.38
N ALA A 159 16.31 31.14 20.72
CA ALA A 159 17.56 30.45 20.42
C ALA A 159 18.32 31.20 19.30
N PRO A 160 19.64 31.38 19.42
CA PRO A 160 20.43 31.92 18.31
C PRO A 160 20.28 31.01 17.08
N PRO A 161 20.27 31.57 15.86
CA PRO A 161 20.21 30.76 14.66
C PRO A 161 21.34 29.73 14.69
N PRO A 162 21.09 28.46 14.31
CA PRO A 162 22.15 27.47 14.23
C PRO A 162 23.24 28.04 13.31
N ALA A 163 24.50 27.97 13.76
CA ALA A 163 25.64 28.38 12.95
C ALA A 163 25.51 27.71 11.58
N GLN A 164 25.34 28.54 10.53
CA GLN A 164 25.22 28.07 9.16
C GLN A 164 26.57 27.45 8.77
N GLY A 165 26.74 26.15 9.00
CA GLY A 165 27.78 25.35 8.37
C GLY A 165 27.47 25.31 6.87
N GLY A 166 28.30 26.00 6.10
CA GLY A 166 28.07 26.23 4.67
C GLY A 166 27.82 24.94 3.90
N GLN A 167 26.65 24.88 3.24
CA GLN A 167 26.48 24.07 2.05
C GLN A 167 26.68 24.98 0.85
N ALA A 168 27.91 24.95 0.32
CA ALA A 168 28.22 25.50 -0.99
C ALA A 168 27.49 24.65 -2.05
N HIS A 169 26.37 25.15 -2.56
CA HIS A 169 25.84 24.72 -3.85
C HIS A 169 26.60 25.49 -4.95
N GLU A 170 27.76 24.96 -5.32
CA GLU A 170 28.40 25.33 -6.58
C GLU A 170 27.68 24.56 -7.70
N THR A 171 26.91 25.29 -8.51
CA THR A 171 26.33 24.77 -9.76
C THR A 171 26.95 25.58 -10.88
N ARG A 172 27.69 24.89 -11.76
CA ARG A 172 28.11 25.37 -13.07
C ARG A 172 27.40 24.55 -14.12
#